data_AF-A0A8T1I0G3-F1
#
_entry.id   AF-A0A8T1I0G3-F1
#
_cell.length_a   1.000
_cell.length_b   1.000
_cell.length_c   1.000
_cell.angle_alpha   90.00
_cell.angle_beta   90.00
_cell.angle_gamma   90.00
#
_symmetry.space_group_name_H-M   'P 1'
#
loop_
_entity.id
_entity.type
_entity.pdbx_description
1 polymer ?
#
loop_
_entity_poly.entity_id
_entity_poly.type
_entity_poly.pdbx_seq_one_letter_code
_entity_poly.pdbx_strand_id
1 'polypeptide(L)'
;METAASSPPLGTCVPVTEALPTPTARFRLQFTDDRRTKELRWVLFASTQRGAIGKLIFTLEKNGTAHVKSVVVNKKFRGLGLARVLYLATLATLEEKHVKALYLEAEEDSKRYGKLVGLYRGWGFAEMPKAKVLFLYNGNDSLRKVPMVSVFQKSTFFPIRPKESTWFCMMTLQTPDGTCLLAGEDGDIEVSSKGYGCMWQTLLGATGEVFLRSVHGKFLCVEEDGTILADRRLNSTWETFQVVPHHAENAADIAGGVALRSFHGGYLCIDPLEMRVEVSDHPVPWDGGEIMSLVCNKADSRPLFVKIMRKYQTTAFVNNQVAKYGDLQHARMSVPEACKCVMELTGDSEREESWVIKYMLATAAAVKHDGHPDWLQLAVFLRALGMIFLCWTDDDTAVLRSISAQEWMTKNSTWWR
;
A
#
# COMPACT_ATOMS: atom_id res chain seq x y z
N MET A 1 26.82 -11.54 -20.92
CA MET A 1 25.38 -11.38 -20.72
C MET A 1 25.06 -11.87 -19.32
N GLU A 2 25.14 -10.98 -18.34
CA GLU A 2 24.56 -11.27 -17.03
C GLU A 2 23.08 -11.52 -17.23
N THR A 3 22.59 -12.64 -16.70
CA THR A 3 21.18 -13.00 -16.67
C THR A 3 20.44 -11.96 -15.86
N ALA A 4 20.01 -10.88 -16.52
CA ALA A 4 19.05 -9.94 -15.97
C ALA A 4 17.83 -10.78 -15.57
N ALA A 5 17.50 -10.79 -14.28
CA ALA A 5 16.22 -11.31 -13.82
C ALA A 5 15.14 -10.71 -14.72
N SER A 6 14.42 -11.55 -15.47
CA SER A 6 13.45 -11.10 -16.46
C SER A 6 12.42 -10.25 -15.73
N SER A 7 12.45 -8.94 -16.00
CA SER A 7 11.46 -8.03 -15.44
C SER A 7 10.06 -8.52 -15.85
N PRO A 8 9.06 -8.46 -14.95
CA PRO A 8 7.73 -8.97 -15.25
C PRO A 8 7.13 -8.24 -16.47
N PRO A 9 6.21 -8.88 -17.22
CA PRO A 9 5.56 -8.25 -18.36
C PRO A 9 4.93 -6.90 -18.02
N LEU A 10 4.77 -6.02 -19.01
CA LEU A 10 4.15 -4.71 -18.80
C LEU A 10 2.76 -4.82 -18.20
N GLY A 11 2.47 -3.94 -17.23
CA GLY A 11 1.18 -3.92 -16.57
C GLY A 11 0.91 -5.11 -15.65
N THR A 12 1.89 -5.97 -15.36
CA THR A 12 1.70 -7.10 -14.42
C THR A 12 1.57 -6.63 -12.97
N CYS A 13 2.26 -5.55 -12.60
CA CYS A 13 2.21 -5.02 -11.26
C CYS A 13 2.36 -3.49 -11.22
N VAL A 14 1.78 -2.89 -10.20
CA VAL A 14 1.87 -1.46 -9.93
C VAL A 14 2.04 -1.22 -8.43
N PRO A 15 2.98 -0.35 -8.00
CA PRO A 15 3.01 0.05 -6.61
C PRO A 15 1.67 0.69 -6.24
N VAL A 16 1.01 0.18 -5.18
CA VAL A 16 -0.30 0.70 -4.73
C VAL A 16 -0.32 2.21 -4.51
N THR A 17 0.83 2.80 -4.19
CA THR A 17 1.02 4.24 -4.02
C THR A 17 0.80 5.06 -5.28
N GLU A 18 0.80 4.44 -6.46
CA GLU A 18 0.51 5.10 -7.74
C GLU A 18 -0.99 5.27 -8.00
N ALA A 19 -1.84 4.49 -7.31
CA ALA A 19 -3.28 4.72 -7.31
C ALA A 19 -3.66 6.02 -6.57
N LEU A 20 -2.80 6.46 -5.65
CA LEU A 20 -3.07 7.57 -4.74
C LEU A 20 -2.79 8.93 -5.41
N PRO A 21 -3.67 9.94 -5.23
CA PRO A 21 -3.54 11.23 -5.91
C PRO A 21 -2.36 12.06 -5.40
N THR A 22 -1.91 11.80 -4.18
CA THR A 22 -0.81 12.52 -3.53
C THR A 22 0.28 11.55 -3.08
N PRO A 23 1.57 11.97 -3.07
CA PRO A 23 2.65 11.18 -2.50
C PRO A 23 2.30 10.72 -1.07
N THR A 24 2.29 9.40 -0.89
CA THR A 24 1.88 8.77 0.35
C THR A 24 3.04 8.73 1.33
N ALA A 25 2.80 9.17 2.56
CA ALA A 25 3.81 9.06 3.60
C ALA A 25 4.09 7.58 3.90
N ARG A 26 5.33 7.16 3.71
CA ARG A 26 5.80 5.84 4.12
C ARG A 26 6.38 5.94 5.51
N PHE A 27 6.24 4.88 6.29
CA PHE A 27 6.71 4.79 7.66
C PHE A 27 7.60 3.57 7.85
N ARG A 28 8.51 3.66 8.81
CA ARG A 28 9.31 2.53 9.28
C ARG A 28 9.48 2.59 10.78
N LEU A 29 9.65 1.42 11.38
CA LEU A 29 9.90 1.26 12.81
C LEU A 29 11.36 0.91 13.05
N GLN A 30 11.88 1.35 14.18
CA GLN A 30 13.20 0.96 14.67
C GLN A 30 13.11 0.63 16.15
N PHE A 31 13.74 -0.46 16.57
CA PHE A 31 13.83 -0.82 17.96
C PHE A 31 15.14 -0.30 18.57
N THR A 32 15.13 0.07 19.84
CA THR A 32 16.34 0.44 20.57
C THR A 32 16.24 -0.07 22.00
N ASP A 33 17.31 -0.73 22.46
CA ASP A 33 17.50 -1.18 23.83
C ASP A 33 18.63 -0.35 24.46
N ASP A 34 18.27 0.63 25.28
CA ASP A 34 19.23 1.45 26.00
C ASP A 34 19.53 0.84 27.37
N ARG A 35 20.65 0.13 27.44
CA ARG A 35 21.11 -0.53 28.67
C ARG A 35 21.43 0.44 29.80
N ARG A 36 21.78 1.70 29.51
CA ARG A 36 22.12 2.70 30.53
C ARG A 36 20.86 3.21 31.22
N THR A 37 19.82 3.56 30.46
CA THR A 37 18.55 4.03 31.04
C THR A 37 17.58 2.89 31.37
N LYS A 38 17.92 1.65 30.99
CA LYS A 38 17.07 0.45 31.08
C LYS A 38 15.74 0.63 30.33
N GLU A 39 15.75 1.41 29.25
CA GLU A 39 14.58 1.73 28.46
C GLU A 39 14.60 1.01 27.12
N LEU A 40 13.48 0.38 26.82
CA LEU A 40 13.20 -0.22 25.52
C LEU A 40 12.32 0.75 24.74
N ARG A 41 12.63 0.94 23.46
CA ARG A 41 12.01 1.97 22.63
C ARG A 41 11.64 1.41 21.27
N TRP A 42 10.40 1.64 20.87
CA TRP A 42 10.03 1.61 19.46
C TRP A 42 9.94 3.05 18.96
N VAL A 43 10.64 3.36 17.87
CA VAL A 43 10.70 4.69 17.27
C VAL A 43 10.15 4.62 15.86
N LEU A 44 9.30 5.59 15.52
CA LEU A 44 8.64 5.69 14.22
C LEU A 44 9.26 6.82 13.40
N PHE A 45 9.59 6.53 12.14
CA PHE A 45 10.11 7.48 11.17
C PHE A 45 9.16 7.58 9.96
N ALA A 46 9.12 8.76 9.34
CA ALA A 46 8.40 8.98 8.08
C ALA A 46 9.39 9.30 6.96
N SER A 47 9.08 8.90 5.72
CA SER A 47 9.89 9.21 4.55
C SER A 47 9.90 10.70 4.21
N THR A 48 8.89 11.45 4.68
CA THR A 48 8.67 12.86 4.35
C THR A 48 9.33 13.83 5.34
N GLN A 49 9.90 13.35 6.45
CA GLN A 49 10.45 14.19 7.50
C GLN A 49 11.75 13.61 8.07
N ARG A 50 12.72 14.48 8.37
CA ARG A 50 13.93 14.07 9.11
C ARG A 50 13.61 13.91 10.59
N GLY A 51 14.15 12.86 11.19
CA GLY A 51 13.99 12.56 12.62
C GLY A 51 12.75 11.72 12.96
N ALA A 52 12.62 11.38 14.24
CA ALA A 52 11.53 10.55 14.73
C ALA A 52 10.20 11.33 14.78
N ILE A 53 9.14 10.74 14.25
CA ILE A 53 7.78 11.31 14.27
C ILE A 53 6.90 10.70 15.36
N GLY A 54 7.35 9.63 15.99
CA GLY A 54 6.66 9.00 17.10
C GLY A 54 7.56 8.04 17.86
N LYS A 55 7.17 7.70 19.08
CA LYS A 55 7.87 6.73 19.93
C LYS A 55 6.95 6.11 20.98
N LEU A 56 7.24 4.87 21.33
CA LEU A 56 6.73 4.21 22.52
C LEU A 56 7.93 3.75 23.35
N ILE A 57 8.01 4.21 24.60
CA ILE A 57 9.07 3.86 25.55
C ILE A 57 8.47 3.07 26.69
N PHE A 58 9.10 1.95 27.04
CA PHE A 58 8.71 1.13 28.17
C PHE A 58 9.94 0.57 28.90
N THR A 59 9.75 0.21 30.15
CA THR A 59 10.78 -0.41 31.01
C THR A 59 10.31 -1.75 31.52
N LEU A 60 11.22 -2.71 31.61
CA LEU A 60 10.95 -3.98 32.28
C LEU A 60 11.05 -3.78 33.79
N GLU A 61 10.08 -4.32 34.50
CA GLU A 61 9.98 -4.29 35.96
C GLU A 61 10.15 -5.70 36.55
N LYS A 62 10.14 -5.79 37.89
CA LYS A 62 10.24 -7.08 38.58
C LYS A 62 9.01 -7.95 38.27
N ASN A 63 9.13 -9.26 38.52
CA ASN A 63 8.05 -10.23 38.41
C ASN A 63 7.45 -10.39 37.00
N GLY A 64 8.24 -10.10 35.96
CA GLY A 64 7.77 -10.23 34.57
C GLY A 64 6.69 -9.21 34.21
N THR A 65 6.82 -7.99 34.71
CA THR A 65 5.92 -6.87 34.39
C THR A 65 6.66 -5.80 33.60
N ALA A 66 5.95 -4.92 32.93
CA ALA A 66 6.54 -3.78 32.23
C ALA A 66 5.67 -2.53 32.42
N HIS A 67 6.29 -1.36 32.32
CA HIS A 67 5.61 -0.08 32.45
C HIS A 67 5.89 0.82 31.25
N VAL A 68 4.83 1.35 30.64
CA VAL A 68 4.92 2.32 29.54
C VAL A 68 5.23 3.70 30.13
N LYS A 69 6.37 4.26 29.77
CA LYS A 69 6.77 5.62 30.17
C LYS A 69 6.19 6.70 29.29
N SER A 70 6.02 6.43 28.00
CA SER A 70 5.63 7.46 27.03
C SER A 70 5.10 6.83 25.75
N VAL A 71 3.96 7.33 25.26
CA VAL A 71 3.44 7.07 23.92
C VAL A 71 3.23 8.42 23.23
N VAL A 72 3.99 8.69 22.16
CA VAL A 72 3.93 9.98 21.46
C VAL A 72 3.89 9.76 19.96
N VAL A 73 2.97 10.46 19.30
CA VAL A 73 2.94 10.63 17.84
C VAL A 73 2.79 12.12 17.56
N ASN A 74 3.60 12.62 16.62
CA ASN A 74 3.57 13.99 16.13
C ASN A 74 2.14 14.35 15.68
N LYS A 75 1.69 15.56 16.05
CA LYS A 75 0.34 16.06 15.78
C LYS A 75 -0.09 15.91 14.32
N LYS A 76 0.84 16.11 13.36
CA LYS A 76 0.57 16.02 11.92
C LYS A 76 0.16 14.61 11.44
N PHE A 77 0.54 13.56 12.19
CA PHE A 77 0.27 12.17 11.81
C PHE A 77 -0.70 11.47 12.77
N ARG A 78 -1.35 12.22 13.68
CA ARG A 78 -2.41 11.66 14.53
C ARG A 78 -3.63 11.34 13.68
N GLY A 79 -4.38 10.30 14.07
CA GLY A 79 -5.52 9.79 13.30
C GLY A 79 -5.17 8.65 12.35
N LEU A 80 -3.90 8.49 11.96
CA LEU A 80 -3.46 7.44 11.03
C LEU A 80 -3.20 6.07 11.70
N GLY A 81 -3.70 5.83 12.92
CA GLY A 81 -3.46 4.56 13.64
C GLY A 81 -2.01 4.28 14.07
N LEU A 82 -1.05 5.19 13.86
CA LEU A 82 0.37 4.96 14.11
C LEU A 82 0.74 4.66 15.58
N ALA A 83 -0.04 5.20 16.53
CA ALA A 83 0.13 4.88 17.95
C ALA A 83 -0.19 3.40 18.23
N ARG A 84 -1.19 2.85 17.53
CA ARG A 84 -1.54 1.43 17.59
C ARG A 84 -0.45 0.56 16.97
N VAL A 85 0.15 0.99 15.86
CA VAL A 85 1.29 0.29 15.24
C VAL A 85 2.48 0.18 16.21
N LEU A 86 2.81 1.27 16.92
CA LEU A 86 3.86 1.25 17.96
C LEU A 86 3.51 0.30 19.13
N TYR A 87 2.24 0.26 19.54
CA TYR A 87 1.76 -0.65 20.56
C TYR A 87 1.87 -2.13 20.12
N LEU A 88 1.44 -2.46 18.90
CA LEU A 88 1.57 -3.80 18.34
C LEU A 88 3.04 -4.25 18.25
N ALA A 89 3.95 -3.35 17.84
CA ALA A 89 5.38 -3.64 17.84
C ALA A 89 5.91 -3.93 19.26
N THR A 90 5.38 -3.21 20.25
CA THR A 90 5.71 -3.41 21.66
C THR A 90 5.22 -4.75 22.17
N LEU A 91 3.99 -5.16 21.83
CA LEU A 91 3.45 -6.48 22.20
C LEU A 91 4.38 -7.62 21.74
N ALA A 92 4.89 -7.56 20.51
CA ALA A 92 5.85 -8.55 20.02
C ALA A 92 7.11 -8.63 20.89
N THR A 93 7.65 -7.47 21.32
CA THR A 93 8.80 -7.44 22.23
C THR A 93 8.47 -7.96 23.63
N LEU A 94 7.26 -7.70 24.13
CA LEU A 94 6.82 -8.16 25.44
C LEU A 94 6.65 -9.68 25.49
N GLU A 95 6.16 -10.29 24.41
CA GLU A 95 6.09 -11.74 24.24
C GLU A 95 7.48 -12.38 24.37
N GLU A 96 8.46 -11.87 23.62
CA GLU A 96 9.85 -12.36 23.65
C GLU A 96 10.53 -12.20 25.02
N LYS A 97 10.10 -11.20 25.80
CA LYS A 97 10.61 -10.96 27.16
C LYS A 97 9.77 -11.65 28.23
N HIS A 98 8.77 -12.45 27.85
CA HIS A 98 7.86 -13.17 28.74
C HIS A 98 7.16 -12.27 29.77
N VAL A 99 6.78 -11.05 29.35
CA VAL A 99 6.05 -10.12 30.20
C VAL A 99 4.60 -10.57 30.32
N LYS A 100 4.07 -10.58 31.55
CA LYS A 100 2.72 -11.03 31.90
C LYS A 100 1.71 -9.89 32.06
N ALA A 101 2.18 -8.69 32.38
CA ALA A 101 1.32 -7.52 32.50
C ALA A 101 2.06 -6.25 32.11
N LEU A 102 1.35 -5.36 31.42
CA LEU A 102 1.82 -4.06 30.99
C LEU A 102 1.01 -2.96 31.68
N TYR A 103 1.70 -2.06 32.37
CA TYR A 103 1.11 -0.94 33.10
C TYR A 103 1.34 0.36 32.33
N LEU A 104 0.41 1.30 32.46
CA LEU A 104 0.58 2.67 31.98
C LEU A 104 -0.22 3.66 32.83
N GLU A 105 0.13 4.94 32.72
CA GLU A 105 -0.68 6.05 33.22
C GLU A 105 -1.30 6.80 32.04
N ALA A 106 -2.64 6.83 31.98
CA ALA A 106 -3.35 7.65 31.01
C ALA A 106 -3.41 9.09 31.53
N GLU A 107 -2.65 9.98 30.90
CA GLU A 107 -2.63 11.41 31.21
C GLU A 107 -3.62 12.18 30.32
N GLU A 108 -4.72 12.64 30.91
CA GLU A 108 -5.78 13.37 30.20
C GLU A 108 -5.95 14.78 30.74
N ASP A 109 -6.12 15.74 29.83
CA ASP A 109 -6.60 17.08 30.21
C ASP A 109 -8.13 17.12 30.30
N SER A 110 -8.63 18.18 30.90
CA SER A 110 -10.08 18.44 31.05
C SER A 110 -10.85 18.40 29.72
N LYS A 111 -10.23 18.81 28.60
CA LYS A 111 -10.85 18.83 27.26
C LYS A 111 -10.94 17.45 26.62
N ARG A 112 -10.12 16.49 27.04
CA ARG A 112 -10.01 15.13 26.49
C ARG A 112 -10.39 14.05 27.49
N TYR A 113 -11.20 14.42 28.48
CA TYR A 113 -11.68 13.51 29.51
C TYR A 113 -12.27 12.22 28.90
N GLY A 114 -11.71 11.08 29.28
CA GLY A 114 -12.15 9.74 28.87
C GLY A 114 -11.69 9.29 27.48
N LYS A 115 -11.07 10.16 26.67
CA LYS A 115 -10.65 9.83 25.31
C LYS A 115 -9.42 8.93 25.27
N LEU A 116 -8.40 9.22 26.08
CA LEU A 116 -7.17 8.44 26.14
C LEU A 116 -7.38 7.13 26.91
N VAL A 117 -8.15 7.17 28.00
CA VAL A 117 -8.62 5.98 28.71
C VAL A 117 -9.42 5.09 27.77
N GLY A 118 -10.38 5.66 27.01
CA GLY A 118 -11.14 4.93 26.01
C GLY A 118 -10.26 4.29 24.93
N LEU A 119 -9.26 5.03 24.42
CA LEU A 119 -8.27 4.50 23.48
C LEU A 119 -7.53 3.28 24.06
N TYR A 120 -7.02 3.39 25.28
CA TYR A 120 -6.28 2.29 25.90
C TYR A 120 -7.18 1.11 26.31
N ARG A 121 -8.45 1.35 26.66
CA ARG A 121 -9.42 0.26 26.80
C ARG A 121 -9.59 -0.51 25.51
N GLY A 122 -9.68 0.18 24.37
CA GLY A 122 -9.66 -0.45 23.04
C GLY A 122 -8.35 -1.18 22.72
N TRP A 123 -7.30 -0.99 23.52
CA TRP A 123 -6.05 -1.75 23.41
C TRP A 123 -5.95 -2.93 24.38
N GLY A 124 -6.99 -3.18 25.19
CA GLY A 124 -7.01 -4.25 26.20
C GLY A 124 -6.60 -3.81 27.60
N PHE A 125 -6.43 -2.50 27.85
CA PHE A 125 -6.14 -2.01 29.19
C PHE A 125 -7.42 -1.80 30.01
N ALA A 126 -7.40 -2.23 31.26
CA ALA A 126 -8.42 -1.92 32.25
C ALA A 126 -7.89 -0.87 33.25
N GLU A 127 -8.77 -0.01 33.74
CA GLU A 127 -8.44 0.86 34.88
C GLU A 127 -8.21 0.03 36.13
N MET A 128 -7.25 0.45 36.96
CA MET A 128 -6.97 -0.24 38.21
C MET A 128 -7.95 0.22 39.30
N PRO A 129 -8.92 -0.61 39.74
CA PRO A 129 -10.00 -0.18 40.62
C PRO A 129 -9.54 0.26 42.02
N LYS A 130 -8.34 -0.17 42.45
CA LYS A 130 -7.75 0.18 43.74
C LYS A 130 -6.72 1.31 43.66
N ALA A 131 -6.39 1.80 42.46
CA ALA A 131 -5.39 2.85 42.30
C ALA A 131 -6.07 4.23 42.35
N LYS A 132 -5.45 5.18 43.06
CA LYS A 132 -5.97 6.55 43.14
C LYS A 132 -5.71 7.29 41.82
N VAL A 133 -6.76 7.86 41.23
CA VAL A 133 -6.61 8.82 40.13
C VAL A 133 -5.98 10.09 40.69
N LEU A 134 -4.83 10.48 40.15
CA LEU A 134 -4.13 11.70 40.58
C LEU A 134 -4.58 12.87 39.73
N PHE A 135 -4.89 14.00 40.37
CA PHE A 135 -5.18 15.26 39.69
C PHE A 135 -4.00 16.21 39.89
N LEU A 136 -3.41 16.65 38.79
CA LEU A 136 -2.33 17.61 38.73
C LEU A 136 -2.89 18.94 38.22
N TYR A 137 -2.69 20.00 38.99
CA TYR A 137 -3.15 21.35 38.63
C TYR A 137 -1.96 22.16 38.12
N ASN A 138 -2.09 22.74 36.92
CA ASN A 138 -1.08 23.60 36.30
C ASN A 138 -1.74 24.90 35.83
N GLY A 139 -1.88 25.86 36.75
CA GLY A 139 -2.65 27.09 36.52
C GLY A 139 -4.14 26.80 36.35
N ASN A 140 -4.73 27.21 35.22
CA ASN A 140 -6.13 26.95 34.88
C ASN A 140 -6.38 25.56 34.26
N ASP A 141 -5.31 24.81 33.96
CA ASP A 141 -5.43 23.47 33.38
C ASP A 141 -5.30 22.40 34.48
N SER A 142 -6.17 21.39 34.43
CA SER A 142 -6.09 20.20 35.28
C SER A 142 -5.81 18.97 34.42
N LEU A 143 -4.78 18.21 34.78
CA LEU A 143 -4.47 16.90 34.21
C LEU A 143 -4.88 15.81 35.19
N ARG A 144 -5.55 14.76 34.72
CA ARG A 144 -5.78 13.54 35.50
C ARG A 144 -4.85 12.44 35.00
N LYS A 145 -4.29 11.68 35.94
CA LYS A 145 -3.51 10.47 35.68
C LYS A 145 -4.32 9.28 36.13
N VAL A 146 -4.72 8.44 35.18
CA VAL A 146 -5.50 7.22 35.44
C VAL A 146 -4.60 6.00 35.25
N PRO A 147 -4.27 5.27 36.34
CA PRO A 147 -3.48 4.04 36.24
C PRO A 147 -4.27 2.92 35.55
N MET A 148 -3.65 2.30 34.54
CA MET A 148 -4.26 1.23 33.76
C MET A 148 -3.31 0.04 33.60
N VAL A 149 -3.88 -1.15 33.45
CA VAL A 149 -3.14 -2.41 33.29
C VAL A 149 -3.75 -3.26 32.17
N SER A 150 -2.88 -3.86 31.36
CA SER A 150 -3.22 -4.91 30.40
C SER A 150 -2.57 -6.20 30.90
N VAL A 151 -3.38 -7.21 31.24
CA VAL A 151 -2.88 -8.52 31.70
C VAL A 151 -2.93 -9.49 30.54
N PHE A 152 -1.80 -10.12 30.25
CA PHE A 152 -1.69 -11.07 29.14
C PHE A 152 -2.01 -12.48 29.60
N GLN A 153 -2.99 -13.08 28.96
CA GLN A 153 -3.44 -14.44 29.18
C GLN A 153 -2.73 -15.39 28.19
N LYS A 154 -2.86 -16.70 28.42
CA LYS A 154 -2.29 -17.70 27.50
C LYS A 154 -2.88 -17.61 26.09
N SER A 155 -4.13 -17.16 25.97
CA SER A 155 -4.84 -16.92 24.71
C SER A 155 -4.55 -15.56 24.08
N THR A 156 -3.78 -14.68 24.74
CA THR A 156 -3.49 -13.36 24.18
C THR A 156 -2.74 -13.47 22.86
N PHE A 157 -3.28 -12.83 21.82
CA PHE A 157 -2.62 -12.74 20.54
C PHE A 157 -1.41 -11.80 20.63
N PHE A 158 -0.24 -12.30 20.23
CA PHE A 158 0.95 -11.49 20.09
C PHE A 158 1.40 -11.43 18.63
N PRO A 159 1.50 -10.24 18.05
CA PRO A 159 1.95 -10.11 16.69
C PRO A 159 3.44 -10.43 16.53
N ILE A 160 3.85 -10.63 15.28
CA ILE A 160 5.26 -10.78 14.95
C ILE A 160 5.99 -9.44 15.02
N ARG A 161 7.24 -9.52 15.50
CA ARG A 161 8.14 -8.38 15.56
C ARG A 161 8.30 -7.75 14.17
N PRO A 162 8.07 -6.44 14.03
CA PRO A 162 8.34 -5.73 12.78
C PRO A 162 9.82 -5.82 12.37
N LYS A 163 10.08 -6.00 11.08
CA LYS A 163 11.43 -5.90 10.50
C LYS A 163 11.79 -4.41 10.31
N GLU A 164 12.97 -4.00 10.77
CA GLU A 164 13.38 -2.59 10.78
C GLU A 164 13.66 -2.00 9.39
N SER A 165 13.97 -2.85 8.40
CA SER A 165 14.17 -2.46 7.01
C SER A 165 12.86 -2.28 6.22
N THR A 166 11.73 -2.72 6.77
CA THR A 166 10.47 -2.74 6.05
C THR A 166 9.74 -1.40 6.18
N TRP A 167 9.44 -0.80 5.03
CA TRP A 167 8.57 0.36 4.94
C TRP A 167 7.11 -0.07 4.77
N PHE A 168 6.21 0.71 5.34
CA PHE A 168 4.76 0.50 5.21
C PHE A 168 4.02 1.82 5.00
N CYS A 169 2.81 1.74 4.48
CA CYS A 169 1.87 2.84 4.42
C CYS A 169 0.69 2.56 5.37
N MET A 170 0.00 3.61 5.81
CA MET A 170 -1.31 3.46 6.41
C MET A 170 -2.34 3.71 5.33
N MET A 171 -3.37 2.88 5.22
CA MET A 171 -4.49 3.18 4.34
C MET A 171 -5.82 2.67 4.88
N THR A 172 -6.90 3.36 4.53
CA THR A 172 -8.26 2.82 4.63
C THR A 172 -8.62 2.13 3.33
N LEU A 173 -9.41 1.07 3.43
CA LEU A 173 -10.10 0.45 2.31
C LEU A 173 -11.57 0.81 2.49
N GLN A 174 -12.17 1.52 1.54
CA GLN A 174 -13.50 2.09 1.72
C GLN A 174 -14.31 2.11 0.44
N THR A 175 -15.61 2.29 0.57
CA THR A 175 -16.56 2.57 -0.50
C THR A 175 -16.66 4.07 -0.78
N PRO A 176 -17.31 4.49 -1.89
CA PRO A 176 -17.41 5.91 -2.26
C PRO A 176 -18.21 6.75 -1.26
N ASP A 177 -19.15 6.16 -0.52
CA ASP A 177 -19.92 6.80 0.54
C ASP A 177 -19.17 6.92 1.89
N GLY A 178 -17.94 6.39 1.96
CA GLY A 178 -17.05 6.51 3.12
C GLY A 178 -17.17 5.38 4.15
N THR A 179 -17.95 4.33 3.88
CA THR A 179 -17.93 3.13 4.74
C THR A 179 -16.61 2.38 4.55
N CYS A 180 -16.00 1.93 5.64
CA CYS A 180 -14.66 1.35 5.65
C CYS A 180 -14.70 -0.15 5.92
N LEU A 181 -13.73 -0.86 5.37
CA LEU A 181 -13.41 -2.23 5.75
C LEU A 181 -12.71 -2.25 7.10
N LEU A 182 -13.28 -3.00 8.04
CA LEU A 182 -12.82 -3.18 9.40
C LEU A 182 -12.49 -4.66 9.64
N ALA A 183 -11.52 -4.90 10.52
CA ALA A 183 -11.31 -6.21 11.11
C ALA A 183 -11.74 -6.18 12.57
N GLY A 184 -12.52 -7.17 12.98
CA GLY A 184 -12.80 -7.42 14.38
C GLY A 184 -11.60 -8.04 15.12
N GLU A 185 -11.74 -8.16 16.43
CA GLU A 185 -10.68 -8.72 17.28
C GLU A 185 -10.48 -10.22 17.02
N ASP A 186 -11.56 -10.94 16.72
CA ASP A 186 -11.54 -12.37 16.43
C ASP A 186 -11.06 -12.67 15.00
N GLY A 187 -11.04 -11.65 14.13
CA GLY A 187 -10.56 -11.74 12.75
C GLY A 187 -11.69 -11.81 11.73
N ASP A 188 -12.93 -11.67 12.18
CA ASP A 188 -14.07 -11.34 11.34
C ASP A 188 -13.88 -10.00 10.61
N ILE A 189 -14.57 -9.87 9.48
CA ILE A 189 -14.49 -8.70 8.60
C ILE A 189 -15.86 -8.05 8.54
N GLU A 190 -15.89 -6.75 8.79
CA GLU A 190 -17.11 -5.94 8.74
C GLU A 190 -16.90 -4.72 7.85
N VAL A 191 -17.96 -4.27 7.17
CA VAL A 191 -17.97 -2.98 6.47
C VAL A 191 -18.84 -2.02 7.28
N SER A 192 -18.27 -0.88 7.69
CA SER A 192 -18.99 0.05 8.56
C SER A 192 -18.56 1.49 8.37
N SER A 193 -19.49 2.42 8.59
CA SER A 193 -19.22 3.86 8.71
C SER A 193 -18.53 4.24 10.02
N LYS A 194 -18.32 3.29 10.95
CA LYS A 194 -17.58 3.52 12.20
C LYS A 194 -16.11 3.86 11.89
N GLY A 195 -15.69 5.07 12.28
CA GLY A 195 -14.35 5.60 11.98
C GLY A 195 -13.19 5.06 12.84
N TYR A 196 -13.42 4.12 13.76
CA TYR A 196 -12.36 3.51 14.56
C TYR A 196 -11.99 2.15 14.00
N GLY A 197 -10.70 1.91 13.77
CA GLY A 197 -10.21 0.61 13.28
C GLY A 197 -10.07 0.47 11.77
N CYS A 198 -10.47 1.47 10.99
CA CYS A 198 -10.41 1.45 9.52
C CYS A 198 -9.00 1.52 8.90
N MET A 199 -7.99 1.79 9.73
CA MET A 199 -6.62 1.96 9.27
C MET A 199 -5.91 0.60 9.18
N TRP A 200 -5.49 0.25 7.98
CA TRP A 200 -4.67 -0.92 7.69
C TRP A 200 -3.21 -0.52 7.58
N GLN A 201 -2.34 -1.22 8.30
CA GLN A 201 -0.90 -1.16 8.08
C GLN A 201 -0.59 -1.97 6.81
N THR A 202 -0.31 -1.28 5.72
CA THR A 202 -0.01 -1.90 4.42
C THR A 202 1.47 -2.03 4.24
N LEU A 203 1.96 -3.28 4.35
CA LEU A 203 3.35 -3.61 4.07
C LEU A 203 3.54 -3.72 2.56
N LEU A 204 4.65 -3.18 2.06
CA LEU A 204 4.97 -3.17 0.64
C LEU A 204 5.97 -4.29 0.32
N GLY A 205 5.60 -5.20 -0.58
CA GLY A 205 6.46 -6.25 -1.11
C GLY A 205 7.47 -5.73 -2.13
N ALA A 206 8.49 -6.54 -2.42
CA ALA A 206 9.56 -6.16 -3.36
C ALA A 206 9.09 -6.13 -4.82
N THR A 207 8.10 -6.94 -5.16
CA THR A 207 7.56 -7.14 -6.51
C THR A 207 6.28 -6.34 -6.76
N GLY A 208 5.88 -5.46 -5.84
CA GLY A 208 4.65 -4.66 -5.93
C GLY A 208 3.44 -5.25 -5.19
N GLU A 209 3.61 -6.40 -4.54
CA GLU A 209 2.61 -7.01 -3.66
C GLU A 209 2.32 -6.13 -2.43
N VAL A 210 1.14 -6.29 -1.85
CA VAL A 210 0.77 -5.66 -0.58
C VAL A 210 0.26 -6.69 0.42
N PHE A 211 0.54 -6.42 1.69
CA PHE A 211 0.04 -7.19 2.82
C PHE A 211 -0.69 -6.26 3.78
N LEU A 212 -1.95 -6.56 4.06
CA LEU A 212 -2.84 -5.69 4.80
C LEU A 212 -2.96 -6.18 6.24
N ARG A 213 -2.34 -5.45 7.17
CA ARG A 213 -2.37 -5.80 8.59
C ARG A 213 -3.33 -4.89 9.36
N SER A 214 -4.28 -5.50 10.06
CA SER A 214 -5.32 -4.80 10.81
C SER A 214 -4.80 -4.10 12.06
N VAL A 215 -5.66 -3.31 12.70
CA VAL A 215 -5.37 -2.70 14.01
C VAL A 215 -5.20 -3.71 15.13
N HIS A 216 -5.62 -4.97 14.94
CA HIS A 216 -5.39 -6.08 15.89
C HIS A 216 -4.05 -6.79 15.63
N GLY A 217 -3.34 -6.39 14.58
CA GLY A 217 -2.03 -6.94 14.24
C GLY A 217 -2.08 -8.26 13.48
N LYS A 218 -3.26 -8.66 13.00
CA LYS A 218 -3.52 -9.83 12.16
C LYS A 218 -3.62 -9.41 10.69
N PHE A 219 -3.32 -10.31 9.76
CA PHE A 219 -3.31 -10.04 8.32
C PHE A 219 -4.63 -10.45 7.66
N LEU A 220 -5.08 -9.63 6.72
CA LEU A 220 -6.18 -9.96 5.81
C LEU A 220 -5.76 -11.14 4.93
N CYS A 221 -6.64 -12.13 4.82
CA CYS A 221 -6.47 -13.39 4.14
C CYS A 221 -7.71 -13.68 3.31
N VAL A 222 -7.49 -14.26 2.13
CA VAL A 222 -8.56 -14.82 1.29
C VAL A 222 -8.34 -16.33 1.25
N GLU A 223 -9.31 -17.07 1.76
CA GLU A 223 -9.34 -18.54 1.73
C GLU A 223 -9.68 -19.06 0.32
N GLU A 224 -9.42 -20.35 0.08
CA GLU A 224 -9.69 -21.00 -1.20
C GLU A 224 -11.18 -20.97 -1.60
N ASP A 225 -12.07 -21.01 -0.62
CA ASP A 225 -13.53 -20.93 -0.83
C ASP A 225 -14.05 -19.50 -1.02
N GLY A 226 -13.16 -18.50 -1.04
CA GLY A 226 -13.50 -17.08 -1.15
C GLY A 226 -13.85 -16.40 0.17
N THR A 227 -13.77 -17.12 1.31
CA THR A 227 -13.96 -16.52 2.64
C THR A 227 -12.85 -15.52 2.93
N ILE A 228 -13.20 -14.36 3.48
CA ILE A 228 -12.24 -13.29 3.77
C ILE A 228 -12.19 -13.05 5.28
N LEU A 229 -11.00 -13.19 5.86
CA LEU A 229 -10.73 -13.07 7.29
C LEU A 229 -9.51 -12.21 7.55
N ALA A 230 -9.39 -11.64 8.73
CA ALA A 230 -8.19 -11.01 9.25
C ALA A 230 -7.71 -11.68 10.54
N ASP A 231 -7.47 -13.00 10.48
CA ASP A 231 -7.11 -13.83 11.63
C ASP A 231 -5.62 -14.25 11.64
N ARG A 232 -4.90 -14.05 10.52
CA ARG A 232 -3.57 -14.62 10.29
C ARG A 232 -2.45 -13.86 11.01
N ARG A 233 -1.54 -14.60 11.65
CA ARG A 233 -0.39 -14.02 12.39
C ARG A 233 0.75 -13.61 11.46
N LEU A 234 0.93 -14.36 10.38
CA LEU A 234 1.98 -14.22 9.39
C LEU A 234 1.37 -13.79 8.07
N ASN A 235 2.17 -13.08 7.27
CA ASN A 235 1.88 -12.91 5.87
C ASN A 235 2.72 -13.92 5.06
N SER A 236 2.02 -14.80 4.37
CA SER A 236 2.55 -15.81 3.45
C SER A 236 1.80 -15.66 2.13
N THR A 237 1.39 -16.75 1.51
CA THR A 237 0.69 -16.77 0.22
C THR A 237 -0.70 -16.15 0.30
N TRP A 238 -1.57 -16.60 1.21
CA TRP A 238 -2.99 -16.24 1.18
C TRP A 238 -3.28 -14.82 1.67
N GLU A 239 -2.32 -14.22 2.39
CA GLU A 239 -2.35 -12.83 2.83
C GLU A 239 -1.69 -11.87 1.83
N THR A 240 -1.25 -12.39 0.67
CA THR A 240 -0.63 -11.60 -0.40
C THR A 240 -1.68 -11.12 -1.39
N PHE A 241 -1.68 -9.81 -1.64
CA PHE A 241 -2.45 -9.21 -2.73
C PHE A 241 -1.50 -8.66 -3.78
N GLN A 242 -1.60 -9.16 -5.01
CA GLN A 242 -0.95 -8.57 -6.16
C GLN A 242 -1.73 -7.32 -6.58
N VAL A 243 -1.03 -6.21 -6.72
CA VAL A 243 -1.64 -4.96 -7.16
C VAL A 243 -1.44 -4.84 -8.65
N VAL A 244 -2.53 -4.95 -9.40
CA VAL A 244 -2.52 -4.90 -10.86
C VAL A 244 -3.19 -3.62 -11.35
N PRO A 245 -2.75 -3.02 -12.47
CA PRO A 245 -3.47 -1.93 -13.10
C PRO A 245 -4.89 -2.38 -13.46
N HIS A 246 -5.89 -1.53 -13.17
CA HIS A 246 -7.25 -1.78 -13.64
C HIS A 246 -7.44 -1.13 -15.01
N HIS A 247 -7.77 -1.93 -16.01
CA HIS A 247 -8.03 -1.48 -17.38
C HIS A 247 -9.51 -1.55 -17.70
N ALA A 248 -9.97 -0.66 -18.57
CA ALA A 248 -11.33 -0.72 -19.09
C ALA A 248 -11.40 -1.82 -20.14
N GLU A 249 -12.38 -2.71 -20.03
CA GLU A 249 -12.65 -3.69 -21.09
C GLU A 249 -13.11 -2.99 -22.39
N ASN A 250 -13.84 -1.88 -22.27
CA ASN A 250 -14.26 -1.06 -23.41
C ASN A 250 -13.49 0.26 -23.50
N ALA A 251 -13.11 0.66 -24.72
CA ALA A 251 -12.42 1.92 -24.97
C ALA A 251 -13.22 3.19 -24.57
N ALA A 252 -14.54 3.07 -24.40
CA ALA A 252 -15.43 4.14 -23.96
C ALA A 252 -15.45 4.32 -22.43
N ASP A 253 -15.04 3.31 -21.66
CA ASP A 253 -15.08 3.35 -20.20
C ASP A 253 -13.81 4.03 -19.65
N ILE A 254 -14.00 4.94 -18.70
CA ILE A 254 -12.89 5.53 -17.94
C ILE A 254 -12.62 4.60 -16.76
N ALA A 255 -11.83 3.56 -17.00
CA ALA A 255 -11.26 2.76 -15.92
C ALA A 255 -10.00 3.43 -15.37
N GLY A 256 -9.88 3.44 -14.04
CA GLY A 256 -8.76 4.02 -13.33
C GLY A 256 -8.47 3.30 -12.03
N GLY A 257 -7.26 3.52 -11.52
CA GLY A 257 -6.80 2.88 -10.29
C GLY A 257 -6.18 1.51 -10.52
N VAL A 258 -6.35 0.64 -9.54
CA VAL A 258 -5.72 -0.67 -9.44
C VAL A 258 -6.74 -1.72 -9.01
N ALA A 259 -6.49 -2.99 -9.29
CA ALA A 259 -7.24 -4.10 -8.70
C ALA A 259 -6.33 -4.86 -7.73
N LEU A 260 -6.92 -5.37 -6.65
CA LEU A 260 -6.22 -6.15 -5.62
C LEU A 260 -6.52 -7.63 -5.84
N ARG A 261 -5.61 -8.32 -6.53
CA ARG A 261 -5.75 -9.73 -6.87
C ARG A 261 -5.22 -10.60 -5.72
N SER A 262 -6.04 -11.50 -5.20
CA SER A 262 -5.66 -12.48 -4.18
C SER A 262 -4.76 -13.57 -4.78
N PHE A 263 -4.18 -14.38 -3.90
CA PHE A 263 -3.39 -15.56 -4.30
C PHE A 263 -4.19 -16.56 -5.14
N HIS A 264 -5.49 -16.71 -4.86
CA HIS A 264 -6.40 -17.61 -5.57
C HIS A 264 -6.90 -17.02 -6.91
N GLY A 265 -6.45 -15.82 -7.28
CA GLY A 265 -6.68 -15.22 -8.58
C GLY A 265 -7.90 -14.31 -8.67
N GLY A 266 -8.82 -14.37 -7.71
CA GLY A 266 -9.96 -13.46 -7.58
C GLY A 266 -9.55 -12.08 -7.04
N TYR A 267 -10.48 -11.12 -7.09
CA TYR A 267 -10.22 -9.71 -6.80
C TYR A 267 -11.03 -9.23 -5.61
N LEU A 268 -10.35 -8.60 -4.65
CA LEU A 268 -11.00 -8.04 -3.46
C LEU A 268 -11.94 -6.89 -3.86
N CYS A 269 -13.18 -6.91 -3.38
CA CYS A 269 -14.13 -5.82 -3.56
C CYS A 269 -15.00 -5.62 -2.31
N ILE A 270 -15.62 -4.44 -2.22
CA ILE A 270 -16.65 -4.16 -1.23
C ILE A 270 -17.97 -4.02 -1.97
N ASP A 271 -18.96 -4.83 -1.62
CA ASP A 271 -20.33 -4.65 -2.06
C ASP A 271 -20.99 -3.55 -1.21
N PRO A 272 -21.30 -2.37 -1.79
CA PRO A 272 -21.90 -1.26 -1.06
C PRO A 272 -23.37 -1.49 -0.71
N LEU A 273 -24.08 -2.40 -1.40
CA LEU A 273 -25.49 -2.70 -1.14
C LEU A 273 -25.62 -3.70 0.02
N GLU A 274 -24.83 -4.77 -0.04
CA GLU A 274 -24.83 -5.83 0.95
C GLU A 274 -23.94 -5.50 2.16
N MET A 275 -23.18 -4.40 2.10
CA MET A 275 -22.27 -3.94 3.16
C MET A 275 -21.31 -5.05 3.61
N ARG A 276 -20.76 -5.79 2.65
CA ARG A 276 -19.82 -6.89 2.90
C ARG A 276 -18.65 -6.85 1.92
N VAL A 277 -17.59 -7.54 2.30
CA VAL A 277 -16.43 -7.75 1.44
C VAL A 277 -16.54 -9.09 0.73
N GLU A 278 -16.17 -9.09 -0.55
CA GLU A 278 -16.29 -10.25 -1.43
C GLU A 278 -15.03 -10.42 -2.30
N VAL A 279 -14.93 -11.61 -2.91
CA VAL A 279 -13.98 -11.90 -3.97
C VAL A 279 -14.73 -11.94 -5.29
N SER A 280 -14.39 -11.07 -6.22
CA SER A 280 -14.92 -11.07 -7.58
C SER A 280 -14.02 -11.87 -8.52
N ASP A 281 -14.60 -12.56 -9.49
CA ASP A 281 -13.85 -13.20 -10.58
C ASP A 281 -13.28 -12.17 -11.58
N HIS A 282 -13.84 -10.97 -11.61
CA HIS A 282 -13.46 -9.90 -12.51
C HIS A 282 -12.66 -8.81 -11.77
N PRO A 283 -11.70 -8.13 -12.42
CA PRO A 283 -10.98 -7.02 -11.80
C PRO A 283 -11.94 -5.92 -11.31
N VAL A 284 -11.85 -5.56 -10.03
CA VAL A 284 -12.63 -4.46 -9.45
C VAL A 284 -11.71 -3.26 -9.17
N PRO A 285 -12.08 -2.04 -9.60
CA PRO A 285 -11.22 -0.88 -9.45
C PRO A 285 -11.21 -0.35 -8.01
N TRP A 286 -9.99 -0.14 -7.52
CA TRP A 286 -9.65 0.60 -6.32
C TRP A 286 -8.87 1.85 -6.70
N ASP A 287 -9.38 3.02 -6.35
CA ASP A 287 -8.75 4.27 -6.70
C ASP A 287 -8.48 5.16 -5.49
N GLY A 288 -7.43 5.97 -5.57
CA GLY A 288 -7.06 6.83 -4.46
C GLY A 288 -8.12 7.89 -4.13
N GLY A 289 -8.50 7.94 -2.85
CA GLY A 289 -9.33 8.99 -2.25
C GLY A 289 -8.51 10.17 -1.73
N GLU A 290 -9.11 11.00 -0.88
CA GLU A 290 -8.52 12.28 -0.44
C GLU A 290 -7.26 12.11 0.42
N ILE A 291 -7.29 11.20 1.41
CA ILE A 291 -6.19 11.05 2.38
C ILE A 291 -6.03 9.58 2.72
N MET A 292 -4.91 8.98 2.27
CA MET A 292 -4.47 7.65 2.70
C MET A 292 -5.61 6.61 2.61
N SER A 293 -6.34 6.61 1.51
CA SER A 293 -7.54 5.79 1.32
C SER A 293 -7.58 5.22 -0.09
N LEU A 294 -7.90 3.94 -0.23
CA LEU A 294 -8.31 3.33 -1.48
C LEU A 294 -9.82 3.15 -1.48
N VAL A 295 -10.45 3.69 -2.52
CA VAL A 295 -11.90 3.73 -2.70
C VAL A 295 -12.28 2.70 -3.76
N CYS A 296 -13.05 1.69 -3.36
CA CYS A 296 -13.61 0.68 -4.25
C CYS A 296 -14.69 1.32 -5.14
N ASN A 297 -14.72 0.99 -6.44
CA ASN A 297 -15.74 1.46 -7.39
C ASN A 297 -15.92 2.99 -7.42
N LYS A 298 -14.81 3.73 -7.38
CA LYS A 298 -14.81 5.20 -7.43
C LYS A 298 -15.33 5.72 -8.78
N ALA A 299 -16.40 6.52 -8.77
CA ALA A 299 -17.06 7.00 -9.97
C ALA A 299 -16.20 7.91 -10.87
N ASP A 300 -15.34 8.75 -10.29
CA ASP A 300 -14.46 9.69 -10.99
C ASP A 300 -13.01 9.21 -11.07
N SER A 301 -12.83 7.90 -11.26
CA SER A 301 -11.49 7.31 -11.37
C SER A 301 -10.70 7.91 -12.55
N ARG A 302 -9.38 8.00 -12.38
CA ARG A 302 -8.49 8.45 -13.46
C ARG A 302 -7.59 7.30 -13.91
N PRO A 303 -7.39 7.12 -15.23
CA PRO A 303 -6.51 6.08 -15.74
C PRO A 303 -5.13 6.16 -15.10
N LEU A 304 -4.57 4.99 -14.77
CA LEU A 304 -3.27 4.90 -14.12
C LEU A 304 -2.18 5.55 -14.99
N PHE A 305 -2.25 5.39 -16.32
CA PHE A 305 -1.40 6.11 -17.28
C PHE A 305 -1.32 7.60 -16.98
N VAL A 306 -2.46 8.27 -16.81
CA VAL A 306 -2.52 9.72 -16.59
C VAL A 306 -1.91 10.10 -15.25
N LYS A 307 -2.11 9.28 -14.20
CA LYS A 307 -1.54 9.50 -12.88
C LYS A 307 -0.02 9.43 -12.89
N ILE A 308 0.52 8.36 -13.46
CA ILE A 308 1.97 8.15 -13.58
C ILE A 308 2.58 9.26 -14.44
N MET A 309 2.03 9.54 -15.62
CA MET A 309 2.57 10.58 -16.49
C MET A 309 2.59 11.95 -15.82
N ARG A 310 1.51 12.37 -15.15
CA ARG A 310 1.47 13.67 -14.45
C ARG A 310 2.44 13.76 -13.28
N LYS A 311 2.72 12.64 -12.62
CA LYS A 311 3.60 12.60 -11.44
C LYS A 311 5.08 12.62 -11.82
N TYR A 312 5.46 11.94 -12.90
CA TYR A 312 6.87 11.70 -13.22
C TYR A 312 7.39 12.51 -14.42
N GLN A 313 6.54 12.95 -15.35
CA GLN A 313 6.95 13.73 -16.53
C GLN A 313 7.27 15.19 -16.17
N THR A 314 8.45 15.41 -15.60
CA THR A 314 9.01 16.74 -15.30
C THR A 314 10.04 17.16 -16.34
N THR A 315 10.38 18.46 -16.42
CA THR A 315 11.45 18.94 -17.31
C THR A 315 12.79 18.25 -17.02
N ALA A 316 13.11 18.04 -15.73
CA ALA A 316 14.31 17.32 -15.32
C ALA A 316 14.29 15.86 -15.79
N PHE A 317 13.13 15.19 -15.66
CA PHE A 317 12.92 13.84 -16.16
C PHE A 317 13.15 13.77 -17.67
N VAL A 318 12.47 14.62 -18.46
CA VAL A 318 12.59 14.63 -19.92
C VAL A 318 14.02 14.90 -20.37
N ASN A 319 14.70 15.88 -19.77
CA ASN A 319 16.11 16.16 -20.08
C ASN A 319 17.01 14.95 -19.80
N ASN A 320 16.76 14.24 -18.70
CA ASN A 320 17.49 13.02 -18.37
C ASN A 320 17.20 11.90 -19.39
N GLN A 321 15.93 11.68 -19.76
CA GLN A 321 15.58 10.69 -20.78
C GLN A 321 16.20 11.01 -22.15
N VAL A 322 16.21 12.28 -22.56
CA VAL A 322 16.87 12.70 -23.82
C VAL A 322 18.38 12.48 -23.76
N ALA A 323 19.02 12.79 -22.63
CA ALA A 323 20.45 12.52 -22.43
C ALA A 323 20.75 11.01 -22.43
N LYS A 324 19.86 10.20 -21.85
CA LYS A 324 20.00 8.74 -21.75
C LYS A 324 19.82 8.05 -23.11
N TYR A 325 18.75 8.36 -23.84
CA TYR A 325 18.36 7.64 -25.06
C TYR A 325 18.69 8.37 -26.38
N GLY A 326 19.06 9.65 -26.34
CA GLY A 326 19.16 10.51 -27.52
C GLY A 326 20.36 10.24 -28.44
N ASP A 327 21.39 9.54 -27.95
CA ASP A 327 22.55 9.13 -28.76
C ASP A 327 22.34 7.83 -29.55
N LEU A 328 21.21 7.14 -29.29
CA LEU A 328 20.81 5.88 -29.90
C LEU A 328 21.86 4.74 -29.75
N GLN A 329 22.68 4.76 -28.69
CA GLN A 329 23.74 3.76 -28.49
C GLN A 329 23.35 2.55 -27.63
N HIS A 330 22.11 2.50 -27.11
CA HIS A 330 21.70 1.41 -26.21
C HIS A 330 21.67 0.03 -26.85
N ALA A 331 21.23 -0.07 -28.10
CA ALA A 331 21.16 -1.34 -28.81
C ALA A 331 21.14 -1.13 -30.32
N ARG A 332 21.66 -2.11 -31.05
CA ARG A 332 21.52 -2.21 -32.50
C ARG A 332 20.70 -3.45 -32.83
N MET A 333 19.57 -3.26 -33.50
CA MET A 333 18.65 -4.34 -33.85
C MET A 333 17.94 -4.04 -35.17
N SER A 334 17.59 -5.10 -35.88
CA SER A 334 16.69 -5.07 -37.04
C SER A 334 15.23 -4.91 -36.59
N VAL A 335 14.35 -4.52 -37.52
CA VAL A 335 12.91 -4.38 -37.23
C VAL A 335 12.28 -5.70 -36.72
N PRO A 336 12.58 -6.89 -37.27
CA PRO A 336 12.06 -8.14 -36.73
C PRO A 336 12.53 -8.44 -35.30
N GLU A 337 13.79 -8.14 -34.97
CA GLU A 337 14.32 -8.29 -33.61
C GLU A 337 13.63 -7.31 -32.65
N ALA A 338 13.41 -6.07 -33.08
CA ALA A 338 12.66 -5.06 -32.33
C ALA A 338 11.22 -5.51 -32.04
N CYS A 339 10.52 -6.09 -33.03
CA CYS A 339 9.19 -6.66 -32.85
C CYS A 339 9.21 -7.80 -31.81
N LYS A 340 10.23 -8.68 -31.86
CA LYS A 340 10.39 -9.74 -30.87
C LYS A 340 10.58 -9.17 -29.45
N CYS A 341 11.40 -8.13 -29.29
CA CYS A 341 11.58 -7.48 -28.00
C CYS A 341 10.28 -6.87 -27.45
N VAL A 342 9.47 -6.22 -28.28
CA VAL A 342 8.17 -5.66 -27.86
C VAL A 342 7.19 -6.76 -27.46
N MET A 343 7.21 -7.89 -28.15
CA MET A 343 6.40 -9.06 -27.85
C MET A 343 6.78 -9.69 -26.50
N GLU A 344 8.07 -9.90 -26.27
CA GLU A 344 8.58 -10.40 -24.98
C GLU A 344 8.29 -9.42 -23.83
N LEU A 345 8.31 -8.11 -24.11
CA LEU A 345 7.98 -7.05 -23.15
C LEU A 345 6.51 -7.10 -22.70
N THR A 346 5.60 -7.56 -23.55
CA THR A 346 4.18 -7.81 -23.20
C THR A 346 3.94 -9.20 -22.61
N GLY A 347 4.97 -10.04 -22.51
CA GLY A 347 4.86 -11.40 -22.00
C GLY A 347 4.42 -12.42 -23.06
N ASP A 348 4.38 -12.03 -24.33
CA ASP A 348 4.00 -12.90 -25.43
C ASP A 348 5.24 -13.67 -25.94
N SER A 349 5.11 -14.98 -26.16
CA SER A 349 6.16 -15.82 -26.77
C SER A 349 5.96 -16.04 -28.27
N GLU A 350 4.72 -15.99 -28.74
CA GLU A 350 4.36 -16.29 -30.13
C GLU A 350 3.74 -15.08 -30.83
N ARG A 351 4.16 -14.86 -32.08
CA ARG A 351 3.68 -13.74 -32.89
C ARG A 351 2.18 -13.80 -33.15
N GLU A 352 1.67 -15.01 -33.37
CA GLU A 352 0.27 -15.26 -33.71
C GLU A 352 -0.67 -15.01 -32.53
N GLU A 353 -0.15 -15.09 -31.30
CA GLU A 353 -0.91 -14.81 -30.09
C GLU A 353 -0.80 -13.34 -29.70
N SER A 354 0.34 -12.71 -29.99
CA SER A 354 0.65 -11.36 -29.55
C SER A 354 -0.35 -10.28 -29.98
N TRP A 355 -0.99 -9.68 -28.99
CA TRP A 355 -1.93 -8.57 -29.18
C TRP A 355 -1.24 -7.34 -29.77
N VAL A 356 -0.03 -6.99 -29.31
CA VAL A 356 0.68 -5.78 -29.76
C VAL A 356 1.08 -5.86 -31.24
N ILE A 357 1.53 -7.03 -31.70
CA ILE A 357 1.86 -7.25 -33.11
C ILE A 357 0.60 -7.21 -33.98
N LYS A 358 -0.49 -7.86 -33.55
CA LYS A 358 -1.80 -7.76 -34.22
C LYS A 358 -2.26 -6.31 -34.34
N TYR A 359 -2.12 -5.53 -33.26
CA TYR A 359 -2.47 -4.12 -33.24
C TYR A 359 -1.63 -3.29 -34.24
N MET A 360 -0.31 -3.49 -34.26
CA MET A 360 0.60 -2.81 -35.21
C MET A 360 0.21 -3.10 -36.66
N LEU A 361 -0.06 -4.37 -36.99
CA LEU A 361 -0.46 -4.79 -38.34
C LEU A 361 -1.84 -4.26 -38.72
N ALA A 362 -2.83 -4.35 -37.82
CA ALA A 362 -4.18 -3.86 -38.05
C ALA A 362 -4.20 -2.34 -38.29
N THR A 363 -3.43 -1.57 -37.51
CA THR A 363 -3.37 -0.11 -37.67
C THR A 363 -2.72 0.28 -39.00
N ALA A 364 -1.64 -0.41 -39.41
CA ALA A 364 -1.00 -0.19 -40.71
C ALA A 364 -1.91 -0.60 -41.89
N ALA A 365 -2.67 -1.69 -41.75
CA ALA A 365 -3.63 -2.16 -42.75
C ALA A 365 -4.82 -1.20 -42.91
N ALA A 366 -5.30 -0.58 -41.83
CA ALA A 366 -6.33 0.46 -41.89
C ALA A 366 -5.85 1.66 -42.71
N VAL A 367 -4.65 2.17 -42.44
CA VAL A 367 -4.01 3.25 -43.21
C VAL A 367 -3.88 2.89 -44.69
N LYS A 368 -3.53 1.64 -45.00
CA LYS A 368 -3.49 1.15 -46.38
C LYS A 368 -4.86 1.17 -47.04
N HIS A 369 -5.90 0.72 -46.33
CA HIS A 369 -7.28 0.68 -46.83
C HIS A 369 -7.82 2.08 -47.10
N ASP A 370 -7.43 3.07 -46.30
CA ASP A 370 -7.77 4.48 -46.49
C ASP A 370 -7.03 5.12 -47.68
N GLY A 371 -6.20 4.37 -48.42
CA GLY A 371 -5.53 4.82 -49.63
C GLY A 371 -4.25 5.63 -49.40
N HIS A 372 -3.69 5.58 -48.19
CA HIS A 372 -2.48 6.31 -47.84
C HIS A 372 -1.18 5.63 -48.36
N PRO A 373 -0.10 6.40 -48.60
CA PRO A 373 1.15 5.88 -49.15
C PRO A 373 1.88 4.91 -48.23
N ASP A 374 2.70 4.04 -48.82
CA ASP A 374 3.42 2.95 -48.12
C ASP A 374 4.31 3.44 -46.96
N TRP A 375 4.93 4.62 -47.11
CA TRP A 375 5.75 5.18 -46.03
C TRP A 375 4.93 5.49 -44.78
N LEU A 376 3.65 5.87 -44.92
CA LEU A 376 2.77 6.15 -43.79
C LEU A 376 2.32 4.85 -43.13
N GLN A 377 2.03 3.81 -43.92
CA GLN A 377 1.75 2.47 -43.41
C GLN A 377 2.92 1.96 -42.56
N LEU A 378 4.15 2.12 -43.05
CA LEU A 378 5.36 1.74 -42.33
C LEU A 378 5.58 2.58 -41.06
N ALA A 379 5.41 3.91 -41.13
CA ALA A 379 5.57 4.78 -39.97
C ALA A 379 4.59 4.42 -38.84
N VAL A 380 3.34 4.11 -39.18
CA VAL A 380 2.32 3.67 -38.22
C VAL A 380 2.64 2.30 -37.63
N PHE A 381 3.14 1.37 -38.44
CA PHE A 381 3.64 0.08 -37.96
C PHE A 381 4.78 0.23 -36.94
N LEU A 382 5.75 1.10 -37.21
CA LEU A 382 6.94 1.28 -36.37
C LEU A 382 6.67 1.96 -35.02
N ARG A 383 5.49 2.56 -34.83
CA ARG A 383 5.16 3.36 -33.64
C ARG A 383 5.33 2.61 -32.31
N ALA A 384 4.94 1.34 -32.27
CA ALA A 384 5.02 0.53 -31.05
C ALA A 384 6.46 0.23 -30.63
N LEU A 385 7.41 0.24 -31.57
CA LEU A 385 8.82 -0.04 -31.30
C LEU A 385 9.44 1.02 -30.37
N GLY A 386 8.83 2.19 -30.26
CA GLY A 386 9.21 3.19 -29.26
C GLY A 386 9.15 2.65 -27.83
N MET A 387 8.32 1.66 -27.53
CA MET A 387 8.21 1.05 -26.19
C MET A 387 9.43 0.23 -25.76
N ILE A 388 10.36 -0.09 -26.68
CA ILE A 388 11.55 -0.90 -26.37
C ILE A 388 12.42 -0.27 -25.28
N PHE A 389 12.39 1.05 -25.12
CA PHE A 389 13.10 1.71 -24.03
C PHE A 389 12.70 1.19 -22.64
N LEU A 390 11.48 0.64 -22.49
CA LEU A 390 10.98 0.06 -21.25
C LEU A 390 11.76 -1.20 -20.84
N CYS A 391 12.49 -1.85 -21.76
CA CYS A 391 13.42 -2.93 -21.45
C CYS A 391 14.67 -2.45 -20.71
N TRP A 392 14.96 -1.15 -20.74
CA TRP A 392 16.15 -0.52 -20.16
C TRP A 392 15.82 0.47 -19.05
N THR A 393 14.67 0.29 -18.39
CA THR A 393 14.31 1.07 -17.21
C THR A 393 15.23 0.72 -16.04
N ASP A 394 15.56 1.74 -15.28
CA ASP A 394 16.23 1.68 -13.97
C ASP A 394 15.22 1.89 -12.84
N ASP A 395 15.68 1.93 -11.60
CA ASP A 395 14.83 2.13 -10.40
C ASP A 395 13.97 3.40 -10.48
N ASP A 396 14.47 4.47 -11.12
CA ASP A 396 13.75 5.75 -11.24
C ASP A 396 12.64 5.69 -12.31
N THR A 397 12.78 4.82 -13.31
CA THR A 397 11.85 4.66 -14.44
C THR A 397 11.04 3.38 -14.38
N ALA A 398 11.28 2.49 -13.41
CA ALA A 398 10.61 1.20 -13.27
C ALA A 398 9.08 1.32 -13.20
N VAL A 399 8.57 2.42 -12.63
CA VAL A 399 7.12 2.70 -12.55
C VAL A 399 6.44 2.82 -13.92
N LEU A 400 7.19 3.16 -14.98
CA LEU A 400 6.66 3.21 -16.34
C LEU A 400 6.24 1.83 -16.86
N ARG A 401 6.82 0.76 -16.32
CA ARG A 401 6.44 -0.63 -16.64
C ARG A 401 5.11 -1.05 -16.05
N SER A 402 4.57 -0.29 -15.10
CA SER A 402 3.24 -0.49 -14.54
C SER A 402 2.12 -0.08 -15.50
N ILE A 403 2.44 0.62 -16.59
CA ILE A 403 1.49 0.98 -17.64
C ILE A 403 1.44 -0.15 -18.65
N SER A 404 0.23 -0.58 -19.02
CA SER A 404 0.07 -1.64 -20.01
C SER A 404 0.42 -1.18 -21.42
N ALA A 405 0.77 -2.14 -22.29
CA ALA A 405 1.04 -1.86 -23.69
C ALA A 405 -0.17 -1.20 -24.39
N GLN A 406 -1.38 -1.59 -24.03
CA GLN A 406 -2.60 -0.99 -24.57
C GLN A 406 -2.72 0.48 -24.22
N GLU A 407 -2.43 0.88 -22.98
CA GLU A 407 -2.43 2.29 -22.58
C GLU A 407 -1.33 3.09 -23.28
N TRP A 408 -0.11 2.54 -23.36
CA TRP A 408 0.98 3.16 -24.13
C TRP A 408 0.62 3.43 -25.58
N MET A 409 -0.10 2.49 -26.21
CA MET A 409 -0.48 2.62 -27.61
C MET A 409 -1.69 3.52 -27.81
N THR A 410 -2.70 3.47 -26.95
CA THR A 410 -3.98 4.19 -27.15
C THR A 410 -4.01 5.60 -26.55
N LYS A 411 -3.30 5.83 -25.44
CA LYS A 411 -3.33 7.12 -24.71
C LYS A 411 -2.19 8.05 -25.09
N ASN A 412 -1.12 7.54 -25.69
CA ASN A 412 -0.03 8.36 -26.17
C ASN A 412 -0.41 8.98 -27.52
N SER A 413 -1.11 10.12 -27.47
CA SER A 413 -1.48 10.89 -28.67
C SER A 413 -0.21 11.49 -29.28
N THR A 414 0.41 10.75 -30.19
CA THR A 414 1.42 11.28 -31.12
C THR A 414 0.77 11.96 -32.33
N TRP A 415 -0.57 11.88 -32.45
CA TRP A 415 -1.35 12.50 -33.50
C TRP A 415 -2.35 13.50 -32.89
N TRP A 416 -2.18 14.77 -33.27
CA TRP A 416 -3.07 15.93 -33.07
C TRP A 416 -3.21 16.48 -31.64
N ARG A 417 -2.35 17.47 -31.34
CA ARG A 417 -2.82 18.78 -30.87
C ARG A 417 -2.28 19.86 -31.79
#